data_AF-A0A0F1B7N2-F1
#
_entry.id   AF-A0A0F1B7N2-F1
#
_cell.length_a   1.000
_cell.length_b   1.000
_cell.length_c   1.000
_cell.angle_alpha   90.00
_cell.angle_beta   90.00
_cell.angle_gamma   90.00
#
_symmetry.space_group_name_H-M   'P 1'
#
loop_
_entity.id
_entity.type
_entity.pdbx_description
1 polymer ?
#
loop_
_entity_poly.entity_id
_entity_poly.type
_entity_poly.pdbx_seq_one_letter_code
_entity_poly.pdbx_strand_id
1 'polypeptide(L)' 'MKHLVLTLALLPALANAGQITLILSNEIETSDGKICLYENAVRTEQVKVAASAQCRHTLTFED' A
#
# COMPACT_ATOMS: atom_id res chain seq x y z
N MET A 1 -17.03 48.12 11.50
CA MET A 1 -17.65 46.80 11.67
C MET A 1 -16.61 45.76 11.29
N LYS A 2 -16.41 44.78 12.16
CA LYS A 2 -15.27 43.85 12.18
C LYS A 2 -15.33 42.93 10.95
N HIS A 3 -14.49 43.17 9.95
CA HIS A 3 -14.41 42.31 8.78
C HIS A 3 -13.85 40.95 9.22
N LEU A 4 -14.73 39.97 9.23
CA LEU A 4 -14.49 38.59 9.60
C LEU A 4 -13.45 38.02 8.62
N VAL A 5 -12.24 37.79 9.13
CA VAL A 5 -11.18 37.09 8.40
C VAL A 5 -11.66 35.65 8.20
N LEU A 6 -12.21 35.36 7.01
CA LEU A 6 -12.50 33.99 6.60
C LEU A 6 -11.19 33.39 6.09
N THR A 7 -10.31 33.00 7.02
CA THR A 7 -9.22 32.08 6.70
C THR A 7 -9.87 30.76 6.31
N LEU A 8 -10.06 30.58 5.00
CA LEU A 8 -10.30 29.30 4.39
C LEU A 8 -9.03 28.48 4.67
N ALA A 9 -9.02 27.76 5.79
CA ALA A 9 -8.04 26.72 6.03
C ALA A 9 -8.28 25.66 4.95
N LEU A 10 -7.61 25.83 3.80
CA LEU A 10 -7.29 24.75 2.90
C LEU A 10 -6.39 23.83 3.71
N LEU A 11 -7.01 22.99 4.54
CA LEU A 11 -6.39 21.78 5.02
C LEU A 11 -5.86 21.10 3.75
N PRO A 12 -4.53 20.90 3.63
CA PRO A 12 -4.03 20.05 2.58
C PRO A 12 -4.63 18.68 2.87
N ALA A 13 -5.69 18.35 2.16
CA ALA A 13 -6.05 16.96 1.91
C ALA A 13 -4.95 16.42 1.00
N LEU A 14 -3.75 16.27 1.55
CA LEU A 14 -2.81 15.25 1.10
C LEU A 14 -3.47 13.93 1.46
N ALA A 15 -4.51 13.58 0.69
CA ALA A 15 -4.87 12.20 0.52
C ALA A 15 -3.56 11.51 0.11
N ASN A 16 -3.19 10.43 0.81
CA ASN A 16 -1.98 9.65 0.58
C ASN A 16 -2.04 8.94 -0.78
N ALA A 17 -2.19 9.69 -1.87
CA ALA A 17 -2.32 9.20 -3.24
C ALA A 17 -1.04 8.53 -3.76
N GLY A 18 0.02 8.48 -2.95
CA GLY A 18 1.24 7.71 -3.22
C GLY A 18 1.33 6.41 -2.42
N GLN A 19 0.27 5.96 -1.74
CA GLN A 19 0.26 4.69 -1.01
C GLN A 19 -0.94 3.82 -1.42
N ILE A 20 -0.70 2.54 -1.63
CA ILE A 20 -1.71 1.55 -1.98
C ILE A 20 -1.56 0.29 -1.12
N THR A 21 -2.66 -0.12 -0.48
CA THR A 21 -2.71 -1.39 0.23
C THR A 21 -3.27 -2.47 -0.69
N LEU A 22 -2.48 -3.52 -0.91
CA LEU A 22 -2.86 -4.68 -1.71
C LEU A 22 -3.04 -5.91 -0.82
N ILE A 23 -3.88 -6.83 -1.28
CA ILE A 23 -4.19 -8.09 -0.61
C ILE A 23 -3.35 -9.19 -1.25
N LEU A 24 -2.84 -10.11 -0.43
CA LEU A 24 -2.16 -11.31 -0.89
C LEU A 24 -3.11 -12.15 -1.75
N SER A 25 -2.72 -12.37 -3.00
CA SER A 25 -3.47 -13.19 -3.94
C SER A 25 -2.86 -14.58 -4.11
N ASN A 26 -1.52 -14.67 -4.13
CA ASN A 26 -0.85 -15.95 -4.30
C ASN A 26 0.47 -16.03 -3.53
N GLU A 27 0.85 -17.26 -3.20
CA GLU A 27 2.14 -17.61 -2.63
C GLU A 27 2.82 -18.64 -3.54
N ILE A 28 4.05 -18.36 -3.95
CA ILE A 28 4.83 -19.25 -4.82
C ILE A 28 6.06 -19.69 -4.05
N GLU A 29 6.20 -20.99 -3.79
CA GLU A 29 7.40 -21.53 -3.18
C GLU A 29 8.57 -21.57 -4.19
N THR A 30 9.75 -21.14 -3.76
CA THR A 30 10.98 -21.17 -4.55
C THR A 30 12.07 -21.96 -3.80
N SER A 31 13.14 -22.34 -4.49
CA SER A 31 14.26 -23.08 -3.89
C SER A 31 14.96 -22.34 -2.75
N ASP A 32 14.81 -21.02 -2.71
CA ASP A 32 15.50 -20.09 -1.83
C ASP A 32 14.54 -19.21 -1.01
N GLY A 33 13.24 -19.53 -1.01
CA GLY A 33 12.26 -18.76 -0.26
C GLY A 33 10.83 -18.94 -0.75
N LYS A 34 10.07 -17.86 -0.61
CA LYS A 34 8.69 -17.75 -1.09
C LYS A 34 8.50 -16.39 -1.74
N ILE A 35 7.72 -16.34 -2.81
CA ILE A 35 7.27 -15.10 -3.44
C ILE A 35 5.81 -14.88 -3.05
N CYS A 36 5.53 -13.73 -2.46
CA CYS A 36 4.21 -13.26 -2.08
C CYS A 36 3.69 -12.31 -3.18
N LEU A 37 2.64 -12.72 -3.87
CA LEU A 37 2.00 -11.92 -4.92
C LEU A 37 0.83 -11.14 -4.32
N TYR A 38 0.89 -9.82 -4.39
CA TYR A 38 -0.17 -8.92 -3.95
C TYR A 38 -0.78 -8.23 -5.16
N GLU A 39 -2.09 -8.32 -5.36
CA GLU A 39 -2.72 -7.73 -6.54
C GLU A 39 -4.13 -7.22 -6.29
N ASN A 40 -4.57 -6.34 -7.17
CA ASN A 40 -5.96 -5.95 -7.35
C ASN A 40 -6.26 -5.83 -8.86
N ALA A 41 -7.39 -5.20 -9.22
CA ALA A 41 -7.78 -5.05 -10.62
C ALA A 41 -6.81 -4.21 -11.50
N VAL A 42 -5.87 -3.47 -10.91
CA VAL A 42 -5.04 -2.48 -11.63
C VAL A 42 -3.54 -2.54 -11.29
N ARG A 43 -3.12 -3.24 -10.23
CA ARG A 43 -1.73 -3.30 -9.76
C ARG A 43 -1.38 -4.69 -9.24
N THR A 44 -0.15 -5.11 -9.51
CA THR A 44 0.43 -6.39 -9.07
C THR A 44 1.84 -6.15 -8.55
N GLU A 45 2.10 -6.57 -7.31
CA GLU A 45 3.38 -6.46 -6.62
C GLU A 45 3.87 -7.84 -6.18
N GLN A 46 5.19 -8.05 -6.22
CA GLN A 46 5.82 -9.28 -5.79
C GLN A 46 6.83 -9.00 -4.69
N VAL A 47 6.70 -9.70 -3.57
CA VAL A 47 7.62 -9.58 -2.43
C VAL A 47 8.24 -10.93 -2.16
N LYS A 48 9.57 -11.02 -2.26
CA LYS A 48 10.31 -12.22 -1.89
C LYS A 48 10.56 -12.23 -0.39
N VAL A 49 10.26 -13.35 0.25
CA VAL A 49 10.49 -13.60 1.67
C VAL A 49 11.28 -14.89 1.88
N ALA A 50 11.92 -15.03 3.04
CA ALA A 50 12.58 -16.27 3.42
C ALA A 50 11.57 -17.42 3.50
N ALA A 51 12.00 -18.67 3.28
CA ALA A 51 11.11 -19.84 3.28
C ALA A 51 10.36 -20.05 4.61
N SER A 52 10.98 -19.66 5.73
CA SER A 52 10.36 -19.72 7.07
C SER A 52 9.42 -18.55 7.38
N ALA A 53 9.41 -17.51 6.54
CA ALA A 53 8.55 -16.35 6.72
C ALA A 53 7.20 -16.56 6.04
N GLN A 54 6.13 -16.12 6.70
CA GLN A 54 4.79 -16.13 6.15
C GLN A 54 4.52 -14.81 5.39
N CYS A 55 3.85 -14.90 4.24
CA CYS A 55 3.35 -13.71 3.57
C CYS A 55 2.29 -13.03 4.45
N ARG A 56 2.31 -11.71 4.51
CA ARG A 56 1.25 -10.98 5.21
C ARG A 56 -0.01 -11.01 4.37
N HIS A 57 -1.18 -10.99 5.01
CA HIS A 57 -2.44 -10.94 4.27
C HIS A 57 -2.59 -9.64 3.46
N THR A 58 -2.05 -8.53 3.97
CA THR A 58 -2.03 -7.24 3.29
C THR A 58 -0.67 -6.57 3.42
N LEU A 59 -0.31 -5.77 2.42
CA LEU A 59 0.86 -4.90 2.44
C LEU A 59 0.51 -3.56 1.81
N THR A 60 1.04 -2.50 2.40
CA THR A 60 1.00 -1.15 1.84
C THR A 60 2.30 -0.91 1.09
N PHE A 61 2.15 -0.46 -0.15
CA PHE A 61 3.22 -0.11 -1.06
C PHE A 61 3.14 1.37 -1.35
N GLU A 62 4.29 1.99 -1.56
CA GLU A 62 4.38 3.35 -2.09
C GLU A 62 4.43 3.29 -3.63
N ASP A 63 4.00 4.37 -4.29
CA ASP A 63 4.10 4.54 -5.75
C ASP A 63 5.55 4.82 -6.18
#